data_AF-A0A0B0EKK4-F1
#
_entry.id   AF-A0A0B0EKK4-F1
#
_cell.length_a   1.000
_cell.length_b   1.000
_cell.length_c   1.000
_cell.angle_alpha   90.00
_cell.angle_beta   90.00
_cell.angle_gamma   90.00
#
_symmetry.space_group_name_H-M   'P 1'
#
loop_
_entity.id
_entity.type
_entity.pdbx_description
1 polymer ?
#
loop_
_entity_poly.entity_id
_entity_poly.type
_entity_poly.pdbx_seq_one_letter_code
_entity_poly.pdbx_strand_id
1 'polypeptide(L)'
;MINRNPLICLALLSLFAVTGGCVTGGREDLIRSGHADLSTGNYQLADKKGRKILRNWENNHQAMLLRAKSAYGQGDISKAVKILTQMDHLCRKDLCQNETAHIKAMILLANLTNDENLIKESQDNIDELKRNLSLQQYSTLIDYYIEQGRPNDAAATFDNLMTSCDGEMTNEQKMKGFVLYYSVFELEKAKGLYSELTPKQKVRLRKQFGEISF
;
A
#
# COMPACT_ATOMS: atom_id res chain seq x y z
N MET A 1 29.34 22.48 7.38
CA MET A 1 28.93 22.54 5.96
C MET A 1 28.24 21.24 5.61
N ILE A 2 26.92 21.29 5.47
CA ILE A 2 26.05 20.14 5.23
C ILE A 2 26.14 19.81 3.74
N ASN A 3 26.70 18.65 3.41
CA ASN A 3 26.65 18.09 2.07
C ASN A 3 25.59 16.97 2.07
N ARG A 4 24.36 17.31 1.68
CA ARG A 4 23.24 16.36 1.55
C ARG A 4 23.19 15.89 0.10
N ASN A 5 23.61 14.65 -0.14
CA ASN A 5 23.42 13.96 -1.41
C ASN A 5 21.94 13.60 -1.61
N PRO A 6 21.25 14.11 -2.64
CA PRO A 6 19.83 13.83 -2.90
C PRO A 6 19.60 12.48 -3.62
N LEU A 7 20.66 11.70 -3.86
CA LEU A 7 20.63 10.49 -4.68
C LEU A 7 20.05 9.24 -3.99
N ILE A 8 19.89 9.25 -2.68
CA ILE A 8 19.41 8.08 -1.91
C ILE A 8 17.88 7.93 -1.99
N CYS A 9 17.13 9.02 -2.24
CA CYS A 9 15.67 8.97 -2.38
C CYS A 9 15.19 8.35 -3.72
N LEU A 10 16.05 8.29 -4.74
CA LEU A 10 15.69 7.76 -6.07
C LEU A 10 15.87 6.23 -6.20
N ALA A 11 16.53 5.58 -5.26
CA ALA A 11 16.78 4.13 -5.30
C ALA A 11 15.58 3.27 -4.85
N LEU A 12 14.52 3.87 -4.31
CA LEU A 12 13.32 3.17 -3.82
C LEU A 12 12.37 2.69 -4.94
N LEU A 13 12.59 3.09 -6.20
CA LEU A 13 11.62 2.89 -7.29
C LEU A 13 11.90 1.71 -8.25
N SER A 14 13.02 0.99 -8.12
CA SER A 14 13.51 0.16 -9.24
C SER A 14 13.28 -1.36 -9.17
N LEU A 15 12.40 -1.93 -8.34
CA LEU A 15 12.36 -3.39 -8.18
C LEU A 15 10.97 -4.05 -7.98
N PHE A 16 10.03 -3.78 -8.89
CA PHE A 16 8.87 -4.67 -9.11
C PHE A 16 8.71 -5.09 -10.58
N ALA A 17 9.81 -5.44 -11.26
CA ALA A 17 9.78 -5.99 -12.62
C ALA A 17 10.03 -7.51 -12.64
N VAL A 18 8.92 -8.24 -12.78
CA VAL A 18 8.69 -9.46 -13.57
C VAL A 18 9.46 -10.75 -13.23
N THR A 19 8.73 -11.70 -12.64
CA THR A 19 8.80 -13.11 -13.06
C THR A 19 7.47 -13.50 -13.68
N GLY A 20 7.49 -13.77 -14.98
CA GLY A 20 6.34 -14.21 -15.76
C GLY A 20 5.95 -15.64 -15.43
N GLY A 21 4.66 -15.84 -15.17
CA GLY A 21 3.99 -17.12 -15.24
C GLY A 21 2.64 -16.87 -15.87
N CYS A 22 2.32 -17.58 -16.96
CA CYS A 22 0.99 -17.60 -17.53
C CYS A 22 0.04 -18.22 -16.50
N VAL A 23 -0.61 -17.39 -15.70
CA VAL A 23 -1.66 -17.79 -14.77
C VAL A 23 -2.99 -17.41 -15.42
N THR A 24 -3.83 -18.42 -15.62
CA THR A 24 -5.23 -18.29 -16.02
C THR A 24 -5.95 -17.34 -15.06
N GLY A 25 -6.08 -16.08 -15.47
CA GLY A 25 -6.22 -14.95 -14.56
C GLY A 25 -7.59 -14.83 -13.89
N GLY A 26 -7.62 -15.08 -12.58
CA GLY A 26 -8.75 -14.79 -11.70
C GLY A 26 -8.95 -13.28 -11.48
N ARG A 27 -9.98 -12.92 -10.69
CA ARG A 27 -10.27 -11.51 -10.37
C ARG A 27 -9.15 -10.89 -9.52
N GLU A 28 -8.62 -11.63 -8.54
CA GLU A 28 -7.47 -11.16 -7.75
C GLU A 28 -6.21 -10.98 -8.60
N ASP A 29 -6.00 -11.82 -9.63
CA ASP A 29 -4.86 -11.65 -10.57
C ASP A 29 -5.00 -10.36 -11.38
N LEU A 30 -6.22 -10.00 -11.79
CA LEU A 30 -6.49 -8.74 -12.48
C LEU A 30 -6.24 -7.52 -11.59
N ILE A 31 -6.62 -7.59 -10.31
CA ILE A 31 -6.31 -6.54 -9.33
C ILE A 31 -4.80 -6.43 -9.12
N ARG A 32 -4.11 -7.55 -8.84
CA ARG A 32 -2.66 -7.58 -8.59
C ARG A 32 -1.87 -7.06 -9.79
N SER A 33 -2.19 -7.57 -10.99
CA SER A 33 -1.54 -7.12 -12.22
C SER A 33 -1.93 -5.69 -12.61
N GLY A 34 -3.09 -5.18 -12.19
CA GLY A 34 -3.47 -3.78 -12.35
C GLY A 34 -2.66 -2.86 -11.44
N HIS A 35 -2.37 -3.26 -10.20
CA HIS A 35 -1.47 -2.51 -9.33
C HIS A 35 -0.03 -2.49 -9.84
N ALA A 36 0.46 -3.58 -10.44
CA ALA A 36 1.76 -3.59 -11.11
C ALA A 36 1.81 -2.64 -12.33
N ASP A 37 0.70 -2.47 -13.05
CA ASP A 37 0.62 -1.47 -14.11
C ASP A 37 0.67 -0.04 -13.56
N LEU A 38 -0.01 0.23 -12.44
CA LEU A 38 0.04 1.55 -11.79
C LEU A 38 1.48 1.93 -11.40
N SER A 39 2.23 1.00 -10.79
CA SER A 39 3.61 1.25 -10.35
C SER A 39 4.59 1.46 -11.51
N THR A 40 4.25 0.95 -12.70
CA THR A 40 5.05 1.12 -13.92
C THR A 40 4.56 2.25 -14.82
N GLY A 41 3.56 3.04 -14.38
CA GLY A 41 3.00 4.15 -15.17
C GLY A 41 2.05 3.73 -16.30
N ASN A 42 1.71 2.45 -16.40
CA ASN A 42 0.83 1.89 -17.42
C ASN A 42 -0.66 2.09 -17.08
N TYR A 43 -1.05 3.34 -16.80
CA TYR A 43 -2.37 3.68 -16.25
C TYR A 43 -3.55 3.26 -17.12
N GLN A 44 -3.40 3.27 -18.44
CA GLN A 44 -4.46 2.82 -19.35
C GLN A 44 -4.74 1.31 -19.22
N LEU A 45 -3.68 0.52 -19.00
CA LEU A 45 -3.81 -0.92 -18.83
C LEU A 45 -4.42 -1.26 -17.46
N ALA A 46 -4.03 -0.52 -16.42
CA ALA A 46 -4.64 -0.59 -15.09
C ALA A 46 -6.15 -0.28 -15.14
N ASP A 47 -6.57 0.81 -15.80
CA ASP A 47 -7.99 1.18 -15.97
C ASP A 47 -8.75 0.11 -16.78
N LYS A 48 -8.13 -0.48 -17.82
CA LYS A 48 -8.72 -1.57 -18.60
C LYS A 48 -9.00 -2.81 -17.74
N LYS A 49 -8.07 -3.19 -16.86
CA LYS A 49 -8.23 -4.31 -15.92
C LYS A 49 -9.34 -4.03 -14.91
N GLY A 50 -9.37 -2.83 -14.33
CA GLY A 50 -10.46 -2.40 -13.44
C GLY A 50 -11.83 -2.45 -14.10
N ARG A 51 -11.95 -1.92 -15.33
CA ARG A 51 -13.20 -2.01 -16.12
C ARG A 51 -13.63 -3.45 -16.37
N LYS A 52 -12.68 -4.36 -16.65
CA LYS A 52 -12.99 -5.78 -16.89
C LYS A 52 -13.64 -6.44 -15.68
N ILE A 53 -13.19 -6.09 -14.47
CA ILE A 53 -13.76 -6.60 -13.21
C ILE A 53 -15.18 -6.05 -13.01
N LEU A 54 -15.35 -4.73 -13.18
CA LEU A 54 -16.63 -4.06 -12.92
C LEU A 54 -17.75 -4.47 -13.86
N ARG A 55 -17.46 -5.02 -15.05
CA ARG A 55 -18.48 -5.57 -15.97
C ARG A 55 -19.34 -6.66 -15.34
N ASN A 56 -18.78 -7.44 -14.42
CA ASN A 56 -19.43 -8.59 -13.80
C ASN A 56 -19.62 -8.44 -12.28
N TRP A 57 -19.17 -7.31 -11.72
CA TRP A 57 -19.24 -7.00 -10.29
C TRP A 57 -19.13 -5.50 -10.10
N GLU A 58 -20.24 -4.81 -10.34
CA GLU A 58 -20.30 -3.35 -10.44
C GLU A 58 -19.86 -2.64 -9.15
N ASN A 59 -20.13 -3.23 -7.99
CA ASN A 59 -19.75 -2.68 -6.67
C ASN A 59 -18.42 -3.24 -6.12
N ASN A 60 -17.44 -3.55 -6.99
CA ASN A 60 -16.12 -3.97 -6.52
C ASN A 60 -15.23 -2.77 -6.18
N HIS A 61 -15.14 -2.43 -4.89
CA HIS A 61 -14.35 -1.30 -4.40
C HIS A 61 -12.86 -1.33 -4.77
N GLN A 62 -12.23 -2.51 -4.84
CA GLN A 62 -10.83 -2.61 -5.28
C GLN A 62 -10.67 -2.20 -6.74
N ALA A 63 -11.58 -2.63 -7.62
CA ALA A 63 -11.57 -2.27 -9.03
C ALA A 63 -11.95 -0.81 -9.25
N MET A 64 -12.87 -0.25 -8.46
CA MET A 64 -13.17 1.19 -8.48
C MET A 64 -11.95 2.02 -8.05
N LEU A 65 -11.30 1.66 -6.93
CA LEU A 65 -10.07 2.31 -6.48
C LEU A 65 -8.95 2.20 -7.52
N LEU A 66 -8.77 1.03 -8.15
CA LEU A 66 -7.80 0.82 -9.22
C LEU A 66 -8.03 1.80 -10.39
N ARG A 67 -9.28 1.98 -10.79
CA ARG A 67 -9.65 2.93 -11.87
C ARG A 67 -9.46 4.38 -11.45
N ALA A 68 -9.79 4.75 -10.21
CA ALA A 68 -9.57 6.09 -9.69
C ALA A 68 -8.07 6.45 -9.68
N LYS A 69 -7.22 5.55 -9.14
CA LYS A 69 -5.76 5.71 -9.16
C LYS A 69 -5.22 5.80 -10.59
N SER A 70 -5.78 5.03 -11.53
CA SER A 70 -5.40 5.09 -12.94
C SER A 70 -5.78 6.41 -13.60
N ALA A 71 -6.97 6.96 -13.30
CA ALA A 71 -7.40 8.26 -13.80
C ALA A 71 -6.52 9.38 -13.25
N TYR A 72 -6.24 9.35 -11.94
CA TYR A 72 -5.33 10.29 -11.30
C TYR A 72 -3.92 10.25 -11.90
N GLY A 73 -3.35 9.07 -12.12
CA GLY A 73 -2.04 8.91 -12.76
C GLY A 73 -1.98 9.46 -14.20
N GLN A 74 -3.13 9.51 -14.89
CA GLN A 74 -3.26 10.15 -16.22
C GLN A 74 -3.46 11.67 -16.16
N GLY A 75 -3.49 12.27 -14.97
CA GLY A 75 -3.82 13.68 -14.77
C GLY A 75 -5.32 14.00 -14.86
N ASP A 76 -6.18 12.98 -15.01
CA ASP A 76 -7.63 13.15 -15.08
C ASP A 76 -8.25 13.18 -13.68
N ILE A 77 -8.01 14.29 -12.98
CA ILE A 77 -8.47 14.52 -11.60
C ILE A 77 -10.00 14.44 -11.52
N SER A 78 -10.71 15.04 -12.49
CA SER A 78 -12.18 15.06 -12.51
C SER A 78 -12.77 13.65 -12.57
N LYS A 79 -12.23 12.78 -13.43
CA LYS A 79 -12.65 11.37 -13.49
C LYS A 79 -12.29 10.61 -12.22
N ALA A 80 -11.13 10.86 -11.63
CA ALA A 80 -10.73 10.23 -10.37
C ALA A 80 -11.73 10.57 -9.26
N VAL A 81 -12.00 11.86 -9.05
CA VAL A 81 -13.00 12.36 -8.07
C VAL A 81 -14.36 11.71 -8.31
N LYS A 82 -14.86 11.72 -9.56
CA LYS A 82 -16.16 11.12 -9.90
C LYS A 82 -16.26 9.64 -9.52
N ILE A 83 -15.22 8.86 -9.78
CA ILE A 83 -15.19 7.43 -9.45
C ILE A 83 -15.21 7.24 -7.93
N LEU A 84 -14.44 8.03 -7.18
CA LEU A 84 -14.34 7.93 -5.73
C LEU A 84 -15.64 8.35 -5.03
N THR A 85 -16.28 9.42 -5.49
CA THR A 85 -17.61 9.83 -5.00
C THR A 85 -18.67 8.76 -5.27
N GLN A 86 -18.65 8.14 -6.46
CA GLN A 86 -19.55 7.03 -6.76
C GLN A 86 -19.30 5.84 -5.82
N MET A 87 -18.02 5.55 -5.53
CA MET A 87 -17.65 4.47 -4.64
C MET A 87 -18.15 4.69 -3.21
N ASP A 88 -18.04 5.92 -2.70
CA ASP A 88 -18.59 6.28 -1.39
C ASP A 88 -20.11 6.10 -1.33
N HIS A 89 -20.81 6.57 -2.36
CA HIS A 89 -22.25 6.43 -2.46
C HIS A 89 -22.69 4.95 -2.44
N LEU A 90 -21.96 4.06 -3.13
CA LEU A 90 -22.26 2.63 -3.15
C LEU A 90 -21.98 1.95 -1.81
N CYS A 91 -20.90 2.32 -1.10
CA CYS A 91 -20.61 1.79 0.24
C CYS A 91 -21.63 2.26 1.29
N ARG A 92 -22.27 3.43 1.12
CA ARG A 92 -23.36 3.88 2.02
C ARG A 92 -24.69 3.17 1.74
N LYS A 93 -24.91 2.73 0.50
CA LYS A 93 -26.15 2.07 0.06
C LYS A 93 -26.14 0.57 0.34
N ASP A 94 -25.00 -0.09 0.14
CA ASP A 94 -24.81 -1.52 0.33
C ASP A 94 -23.76 -1.79 1.43
N LEU A 95 -23.73 -2.99 2.02
CA LEU A 95 -22.65 -3.36 2.94
C LEU A 95 -21.28 -3.23 2.25
N CYS A 96 -20.36 -2.49 2.88
CA CYS A 96 -19.06 -2.21 2.30
C CYS A 96 -18.22 -3.49 2.17
N GLN A 97 -18.19 -4.09 0.97
CA GLN A 97 -17.53 -5.38 0.76
C GLN A 97 -16.00 -5.34 0.95
N ASN A 98 -15.42 -4.15 0.95
CA ASN A 98 -14.00 -3.94 1.24
C ASN A 98 -13.77 -2.55 1.83
N GLU A 99 -13.93 -2.43 3.15
CA GLU A 99 -13.71 -1.19 3.92
C GLU A 99 -12.31 -0.60 3.69
N THR A 100 -11.32 -1.47 3.49
CA THR A 100 -9.92 -1.04 3.26
C THR A 100 -9.77 -0.29 1.94
N ALA A 101 -10.38 -0.79 0.86
CA ALA A 101 -10.39 -0.11 -0.41
C ALA A 101 -11.18 1.20 -0.32
N HIS A 102 -12.29 1.20 0.43
CA HIS A 102 -13.11 2.39 0.66
C HIS A 102 -12.38 3.50 1.40
N ILE A 103 -11.69 3.19 2.49
CA ILE A 103 -10.88 4.19 3.19
C ILE A 103 -9.75 4.72 2.32
N LYS A 104 -9.03 3.85 1.57
CA LYS A 104 -8.04 4.31 0.58
C LYS A 104 -8.64 5.26 -0.46
N ALA A 105 -9.88 5.00 -0.87
CA ALA A 105 -10.59 5.86 -1.79
C ALA A 105 -10.95 7.21 -1.15
N MET A 106 -11.41 7.22 0.10
CA MET A 106 -11.80 8.45 0.79
C MET A 106 -10.60 9.35 1.07
N ILE A 107 -9.45 8.78 1.45
CA ILE A 107 -8.20 9.53 1.58
C ILE A 107 -7.81 10.16 0.24
N LEU A 108 -7.84 9.38 -0.85
CA LEU A 108 -7.50 9.90 -2.17
C LEU A 108 -8.48 11.01 -2.57
N LEU A 109 -9.78 10.83 -2.33
CA LEU A 109 -10.81 11.82 -2.64
C LEU A 109 -10.53 13.12 -1.88
N ALA A 110 -10.31 13.03 -0.57
CA ALA A 110 -10.07 14.18 0.29
C ALA A 110 -8.81 14.95 -0.11
N ASN A 111 -7.74 14.25 -0.51
CA ASN A 111 -6.53 14.87 -1.04
C ASN A 111 -6.76 15.56 -2.40
N LEU A 112 -7.60 15.00 -3.25
CA LEU A 112 -7.92 15.60 -4.57
C LEU A 112 -8.84 16.81 -4.45
N THR A 113 -9.70 16.86 -3.43
CA THR A 113 -10.65 17.95 -3.21
C THR A 113 -10.18 18.97 -2.18
N ASN A 114 -9.08 18.71 -1.47
CA ASN A 114 -8.63 19.46 -0.29
C ASN A 114 -9.74 19.60 0.77
N ASP A 115 -10.54 18.55 0.97
CA ASP A 115 -11.65 18.56 1.93
C ASP A 115 -11.15 18.15 3.32
N GLU A 116 -10.90 19.14 4.18
CA GLU A 116 -10.38 18.94 5.54
C GLU A 116 -11.30 18.08 6.42
N ASN A 117 -12.63 18.19 6.25
CA ASN A 117 -13.58 17.40 7.03
C ASN A 117 -13.52 15.94 6.61
N LEU A 118 -13.45 15.67 5.30
CA LEU A 118 -13.31 14.31 4.78
C LEU A 118 -11.95 13.68 5.14
N ILE A 119 -10.89 14.49 5.22
CA ILE A 119 -9.58 14.04 5.74
C ILE A 119 -9.73 13.59 7.19
N LYS A 120 -10.38 14.39 8.04
CA LYS A 120 -10.58 14.07 9.46
C LYS A 120 -11.45 12.81 9.64
N GLU A 121 -12.57 12.71 8.93
CA GLU A 121 -13.44 11.53 8.95
C GLU A 121 -12.69 10.27 8.48
N SER A 122 -11.87 10.39 7.44
CA SER A 122 -11.03 9.27 6.97
C SER A 122 -10.00 8.85 8.02
N GLN A 123 -9.42 9.80 8.77
CA GLN A 123 -8.48 9.50 9.86
C GLN A 123 -9.19 8.82 11.04
N ASP A 124 -10.36 9.31 11.44
CA ASP A 124 -11.16 8.70 12.51
C ASP A 124 -11.56 7.27 12.15
N ASN A 125 -11.99 7.02 10.90
CA ASN A 125 -12.30 5.69 10.38
C ASN A 125 -11.08 4.77 10.33
N ILE A 126 -9.89 5.30 10.01
CA ILE A 126 -8.63 4.54 10.10
C ILE A 126 -8.35 4.14 11.55
N ASP A 127 -8.54 5.05 12.50
CA ASP A 127 -8.28 4.81 13.91
C ASP A 127 -9.30 3.85 14.54
N GLU A 128 -10.55 3.86 14.07
CA GLU A 128 -11.55 2.85 14.41
C GLU A 128 -11.19 1.49 13.81
N LEU A 129 -10.83 1.46 12.52
CA LEU A 129 -10.36 0.24 11.88
C LEU A 129 -9.16 -0.35 12.62
N LYS A 130 -8.17 0.46 13.02
CA LYS A 130 -6.99 0.05 13.82
C LYS A 130 -7.36 -0.79 15.03
N ARG A 131 -8.51 -0.53 15.65
CA ARG A 131 -9.00 -1.28 16.83
C ARG A 131 -9.57 -2.66 16.47
N ASN A 132 -9.91 -2.89 15.20
CA ASN A 132 -10.63 -4.06 14.69
C ASN A 132 -9.95 -4.75 13.48
N LEU A 133 -8.67 -4.44 13.17
CA LEU A 133 -8.02 -4.88 11.93
C LEU A 133 -7.78 -6.39 11.85
N SER A 134 -8.05 -6.96 10.67
CA SER A 134 -7.45 -8.21 10.21
C SER A 134 -6.02 -8.01 9.68
N LEU A 135 -5.22 -9.07 9.65
CA LEU A 135 -3.79 -9.07 9.25
C LEU A 135 -3.50 -8.39 7.90
N GLN A 136 -4.40 -8.54 6.92
CA GLN A 136 -4.25 -7.93 5.59
C GLN A 136 -4.39 -6.40 5.62
N GLN A 137 -5.17 -5.88 6.57
CA GLN A 137 -5.47 -4.46 6.69
C GLN A 137 -4.32 -3.69 7.35
N TYR A 138 -3.62 -4.32 8.31
CA TYR A 138 -2.34 -3.80 8.82
C TYR A 138 -1.30 -3.62 7.72
N SER A 139 -1.09 -4.63 6.88
CA SER A 139 -0.12 -4.59 5.78
C SER A 139 -0.37 -3.41 4.85
N THR A 140 -1.65 -3.13 4.59
CA THR A 140 -2.11 -2.00 3.79
C THR A 140 -1.85 -0.65 4.47
N LEU A 141 -2.12 -0.54 5.77
CA LEU A 141 -1.94 0.71 6.49
C LEU A 141 -0.46 1.09 6.61
N ILE A 142 0.41 0.09 6.76
CA ILE A 142 1.86 0.27 6.68
C ILE A 142 2.26 0.85 5.32
N ASP A 143 1.75 0.31 4.20
CA ASP A 143 2.05 0.83 2.86
C ASP A 143 1.59 2.29 2.70
N TYR A 144 0.41 2.61 3.23
CA TYR A 144 -0.10 3.98 3.21
C TYR A 144 0.84 4.96 3.93
N TYR A 145 1.30 4.64 5.14
CA TYR A 145 2.21 5.52 5.86
C TYR A 145 3.58 5.64 5.18
N ILE A 146 4.08 4.58 4.53
CA ILE A 146 5.29 4.66 3.69
C ILE A 146 5.07 5.61 2.52
N GLU A 147 3.96 5.48 1.78
CA GLU A 147 3.63 6.33 0.62
C GLU A 147 3.50 7.82 1.01
N GLN A 148 3.07 8.11 2.23
CA GLN A 148 2.94 9.48 2.76
C GLN A 148 4.25 10.05 3.34
N GLY A 149 5.36 9.32 3.29
CA GLY A 149 6.61 9.76 3.90
C GLY A 149 6.54 9.82 5.43
N ARG A 150 5.70 8.97 6.05
CA ARG A 150 5.46 8.87 7.49
C ARG A 150 6.02 7.53 8.05
N PRO A 151 7.35 7.30 7.99
CA PRO A 151 7.93 6.00 8.32
C PRO A 151 7.78 5.63 9.80
N ASN A 152 7.70 6.61 10.72
CA ASN A 152 7.46 6.36 12.14
C ASN A 152 6.06 5.77 12.39
N ASP A 153 5.04 6.31 11.71
CA ASP A 153 3.68 5.77 11.80
C ASP A 153 3.58 4.38 11.16
N ALA A 154 4.32 4.15 10.06
CA ALA A 154 4.44 2.84 9.44
C ALA A 154 5.08 1.80 10.38
N ALA A 155 6.14 2.18 11.09
CA ALA A 155 6.80 1.32 12.07
C ALA A 155 5.89 1.00 13.27
N ALA A 156 5.21 2.00 13.84
CA ALA A 156 4.24 1.79 14.92
C ALA A 156 3.07 0.89 14.48
N THR A 157 2.62 1.02 13.23
CA THR A 157 1.59 0.13 12.68
C THR A 157 2.10 -1.29 12.47
N PHE A 158 3.39 -1.44 12.13
CA PHE A 158 4.03 -2.74 12.03
C PHE A 158 4.17 -3.42 13.40
N ASP A 159 4.44 -2.69 14.48
CA ASP A 159 4.39 -3.24 15.85
C ASP A 159 3.03 -3.90 16.13
N ASN A 160 1.93 -3.22 15.80
CA ASN A 160 0.57 -3.76 15.99
C ASN A 160 0.30 -5.01 15.12
N LEU A 161 0.86 -5.06 13.91
CA LEU A 161 0.82 -6.26 13.07
C LEU A 161 1.56 -7.43 13.74
N MET A 162 2.75 -7.20 14.29
CA MET A 162 3.51 -8.26 14.97
C MET A 162 2.72 -8.84 16.15
N THR A 163 2.12 -7.98 16.97
CA THR A 163 1.27 -8.39 18.09
C THR A 163 0.06 -9.19 17.61
N SER A 164 -0.55 -8.80 16.49
CA SER A 164 -1.72 -9.50 15.94
C SER A 164 -1.39 -10.85 15.29
N CYS A 165 -0.11 -11.10 14.98
CA CYS A 165 0.35 -12.37 14.42
C CYS A 165 0.85 -13.36 15.48
N ASP A 166 0.82 -13.04 16.78
CA ASP A 166 1.47 -13.82 17.85
C ASP A 166 2.94 -14.19 17.53
N GLY A 167 3.63 -13.34 16.76
CA GLY A 167 5.01 -13.59 16.30
C GLY A 167 5.15 -14.48 15.06
N GLU A 168 4.09 -15.13 14.57
CA GLU A 168 4.10 -15.93 13.34
C GLU A 168 4.01 -15.06 12.07
N MET A 169 5.08 -14.32 11.79
CA MET A 169 5.18 -13.52 10.57
C MET A 169 5.71 -14.34 9.38
N THR A 170 5.18 -14.05 8.21
CA THR A 170 5.76 -14.53 6.95
C THR A 170 7.13 -13.91 6.70
N ASN A 171 7.96 -14.59 5.91
CA ASN A 171 9.28 -14.11 5.51
C ASN A 171 9.24 -12.73 4.82
N GLU A 172 8.17 -12.43 4.08
CA GLU A 172 7.99 -11.14 3.42
C GLU A 172 7.67 -10.02 4.42
N GLN A 173 6.80 -10.29 5.41
CA GLN A 173 6.50 -9.37 6.50
C GLN A 173 7.74 -9.07 7.34
N LYS A 174 8.55 -10.08 7.69
CA LYS A 174 9.81 -9.88 8.43
C LYS A 174 10.78 -8.99 7.65
N MET A 175 10.90 -9.20 6.34
CA MET A 175 11.72 -8.33 5.48
C MET A 175 11.22 -6.89 5.47
N LYS A 176 9.90 -6.68 5.37
CA LYS A 176 9.28 -5.36 5.39
C LYS A 176 9.50 -4.66 6.74
N GLY A 177 9.32 -5.38 7.84
CA GLY A 177 9.58 -4.88 9.19
C GLY A 177 11.04 -4.50 9.40
N PHE A 178 11.99 -5.32 8.91
CA PHE A 178 13.40 -4.97 8.96
C PHE A 178 13.66 -3.63 8.28
N VAL A 179 13.17 -3.45 7.05
CA VAL A 179 13.37 -2.21 6.28
C VAL A 179 12.78 -1.02 7.02
N LEU A 180 11.59 -1.16 7.59
CA LEU A 180 10.93 -0.11 8.36
C LEU A 180 11.76 0.30 9.58
N TYR A 181 12.06 -0.64 10.48
CA TYR A 181 12.80 -0.36 11.70
C TYR A 181 14.20 0.18 11.42
N TYR A 182 14.90 -0.38 10.44
CA TYR A 182 16.22 0.11 10.06
C TYR A 182 16.16 1.54 9.50
N SER A 183 15.10 1.89 8.76
CA SER A 183 14.93 3.24 8.19
C SER A 183 14.56 4.30 9.23
N VAL A 184 13.97 3.90 10.37
CA VAL A 184 13.63 4.81 11.48
C VAL A 184 14.62 4.73 12.65
N PHE A 185 15.76 4.05 12.46
CA PHE A 185 16.81 3.87 13.49
C PHE A 185 16.37 3.11 14.75
N GLU A 186 15.34 2.27 14.64
CA GLU A 186 14.94 1.30 15.67
C GLU A 186 15.83 0.04 15.58
N LEU A 187 17.13 0.22 15.80
CA LEU A 187 18.17 -0.75 15.43
C LEU A 187 18.06 -2.09 16.17
N GLU A 188 17.65 -2.10 17.43
CA GLU A 188 17.45 -3.34 18.19
C GLU A 188 16.28 -4.17 17.65
N LYS A 189 15.16 -3.51 17.28
CA LYS A 189 14.03 -4.19 16.63
C LYS A 189 14.42 -4.72 15.25
N ALA A 190 15.18 -3.91 14.48
CA ALA A 190 15.70 -4.31 13.19
C ALA A 190 16.64 -5.52 13.30
N LYS A 191 17.52 -5.55 14.31
CA LYS A 191 18.43 -6.65 14.60
C LYS A 191 17.70 -7.94 14.95
N GLY A 192 16.65 -7.84 15.78
CA GLY A 192 15.75 -8.96 16.10
C GLY A 192 15.20 -9.61 14.84
N LEU A 193 14.52 -8.82 13.99
CA LEU A 193 13.98 -9.32 12.71
C LEU A 193 15.07 -9.83 11.77
N TYR A 194 16.20 -9.14 11.68
CA TYR A 194 17.31 -9.55 10.83
C TYR A 194 17.82 -10.95 11.20
N SER A 195 17.87 -11.28 12.49
CA SER A 195 18.33 -12.59 12.96
C SER A 195 17.47 -13.73 12.39
N GLU A 196 16.15 -13.51 12.27
CA GLU A 196 15.15 -14.47 11.79
C GLU A 196 15.08 -14.60 10.26
N LEU A 197 15.75 -13.72 9.51
CA LEU A 197 15.74 -13.77 8.05
C LEU A 197 16.58 -14.93 7.51
N THR A 198 16.12 -15.50 6.40
CA THR A 198 16.86 -16.52 5.66
C THR A 198 18.16 -15.93 5.07
N PRO A 199 19.20 -16.76 4.81
CA PRO A 199 20.45 -16.29 4.20
C PRO A 199 20.24 -15.52 2.90
N LYS A 200 19.31 -15.97 2.04
CA LYS A 200 18.99 -15.31 0.76
C LYS A 200 18.44 -13.90 0.96
N GLN A 201 17.61 -13.69 1.97
CA GLN A 201 17.04 -12.38 2.29
C GLN A 201 18.10 -11.44 2.88
N LYS A 202 18.97 -11.94 3.77
CA LYS A 202 20.10 -11.17 4.31
C LYS A 202 21.02 -10.65 3.21
N VAL A 203 21.32 -11.49 2.21
CA VAL A 203 22.08 -11.07 1.01
C VAL A 203 21.36 -9.98 0.24
N ARG A 204 20.04 -10.09 0.05
CA ARG A 204 19.24 -9.07 -0.65
C ARG A 204 19.29 -7.72 0.09
N LEU A 205 19.17 -7.72 1.41
CA LEU A 205 19.24 -6.50 2.21
C LEU A 205 20.62 -5.86 2.19
N ARG A 206 21.70 -6.64 2.28
CA ARG A 206 23.08 -6.12 2.15
C ARG A 206 23.35 -5.49 0.78
N LYS A 207 22.75 -6.03 -0.29
CA LYS A 207 22.83 -5.39 -1.62
C LYS A 207 22.13 -4.04 -1.67
N GLN A 208 21.09 -3.84 -0.86
CA GLN A 208 20.29 -2.62 -0.85
C GLN A 208 20.88 -1.54 0.08
N PHE A 209 21.28 -1.92 1.29
CA PHE A 209 21.74 -0.99 2.33
C PHE A 209 23.26 -0.95 2.50
N GLY A 210 24.00 -1.81 1.80
CA GLY A 210 25.44 -1.98 2.00
C GLY A 210 25.75 -2.78 3.26
N GLU A 211 26.76 -2.35 3.99
CA GLU A 211 27.08 -2.93 5.29
C GLU A 211 25.97 -2.57 6.30
N ILE A 212 25.34 -3.59 6.88
CA ILE A 212 24.26 -3.42 7.87
C ILE A 212 24.92 -3.37 9.25
N SER A 213 24.77 -2.23 9.92
CA SER A 213 25.25 -2.00 11.29
C SER A 213 24.06 -1.77 12.23
N PHE A 214 24.10 -2.39 13.40
CA PHE A 214 23.10 -2.23 14.46
C PHE A 214 23.71 -1.51 15.65
#